data_AF-A0A563VSW3-F1
#
_entry.id   AF-A0A563VSW3-F1
#
_cell.length_a   1.000
_cell.length_b   1.000
_cell.length_c   1.000
_cell.angle_alpha   90.00
_cell.angle_beta   90.00
_cell.angle_gamma   90.00
#
_symmetry.space_group_name_H-M   'P 1'
#
loop_
_entity.id
_entity.type
_entity.pdbx_description
1 polymer ?
#
loop_
_entity_poly.entity_id
_entity_poly.type
_entity_poly.pdbx_seq_one_letter_code
_entity_poly.pdbx_strand_id
1 'polypeptide(L)' 'MKLNWQPEELIEHCTLISAELDLLTKKTAINRLGIALLLKYFQYEGHFPTSKAEISRDAIRLAVTYRLLIWER' A
#
# COMPACT_ATOMS: atom_id res chain seq x y z
N MET A 1 -2.85 -2.13 -11.16
CA MET A 1 -2.77 -3.01 -9.99
C MET A 1 -3.97 -3.94 -10.06
N LYS A 2 -3.85 -5.24 -9.79
CA LYS A 2 -5.02 -6.16 -9.86
C LYS A 2 -6.15 -5.62 -8.96
N LEU A 3 -7.40 -5.66 -9.41
CA LEU A 3 -8.52 -5.14 -8.61
C LEU A 3 -9.08 -6.18 -7.63
N ASN A 4 -9.07 -7.44 -8.03
CA ASN A 4 -9.57 -8.58 -7.26
C ASN A 4 -8.41 -9.50 -6.92
N TRP A 5 -8.03 -9.59 -5.65
CA TRP A 5 -6.91 -10.42 -5.21
C TRP A 5 -7.38 -11.70 -4.54
N GLN A 6 -6.60 -12.78 -4.66
CA GLN A 6 -6.65 -13.82 -3.64
C GLN A 6 -5.94 -13.32 -2.36
N PRO A 7 -6.39 -13.72 -1.16
CA PRO A 7 -5.81 -13.24 0.10
C PRO A 7 -4.30 -13.41 0.19
N GLU A 8 -3.78 -14.54 -0.30
CA GLU A 8 -2.36 -14.88 -0.25
C GLU A 8 -1.55 -13.98 -1.19
N GLU A 9 -2.02 -13.80 -2.43
CA GLU A 9 -1.40 -12.89 -3.41
C GLU A 9 -1.40 -11.44 -2.89
N LEU A 10 -2.49 -11.02 -2.23
CA LEU A 10 -2.60 -9.68 -1.67
C LEU A 10 -1.55 -9.45 -0.59
N ILE A 11 -1.37 -10.42 0.31
CA ILE A 11 -0.36 -10.34 1.37
C ILE A 11 1.04 -10.29 0.74
N GLU A 12 1.31 -11.14 -0.24
CA GLU A 12 2.61 -11.20 -0.89
C GLU A 12 2.98 -9.88 -1.60
N HIS A 13 2.06 -9.31 -2.38
CA HIS A 13 2.35 -8.15 -3.20
C HIS A 13 2.08 -6.80 -2.53
N CYS A 14 1.17 -6.74 -1.55
CA CYS A 14 0.74 -5.47 -0.95
C CYS A 14 1.20 -5.26 0.50
N THR A 15 1.88 -6.23 1.11
CA THR A 15 2.49 -6.03 2.44
C THR A 15 3.76 -5.19 2.34
N LEU A 16 3.89 -4.20 3.24
CA LEU A 16 5.09 -3.37 3.31
C LEU A 16 6.19 -4.09 4.08
N ILE A 17 7.41 -4.09 3.53
CA ILE A 17 8.61 -4.57 4.23
C ILE A 17 9.31 -3.42 4.97
N SER A 18 10.20 -3.75 5.90
CA SER A 18 10.89 -2.76 6.75
C SER A 18 11.56 -1.63 5.97
N ALA A 19 12.26 -1.95 4.88
CA ALA A 19 12.93 -0.94 4.05
C ALA A 19 11.94 0.07 3.42
N GLU A 20 10.73 -0.38 3.07
CA GLU A 20 9.69 0.50 2.53
C GLU A 20 9.06 1.34 3.63
N LEU A 21 8.87 0.77 4.83
CA LEU A 21 8.39 1.50 5.99
C LEU A 21 9.34 2.66 6.35
N ASP A 22 10.66 2.45 6.25
CA ASP A 22 11.66 3.49 6.48
C ASP A 22 11.52 4.67 5.50
N LEU A 23 11.10 4.43 4.26
CA LEU A 23 10.80 5.49 3.29
C LEU A 23 9.55 6.30 3.70
N LEU A 24 8.62 5.68 4.42
CA LEU A 24 7.36 6.27 4.83
C LEU A 24 7.45 7.01 6.18
N THR A 25 8.37 6.63 7.07
CA THR A 25 8.51 7.23 8.42
C THR A 25 8.69 8.76 8.38
N LYS A 26 9.36 9.29 7.36
CA LYS A 26 9.64 10.73 7.17
C LYS A 26 8.43 11.56 6.73
N LYS A 27 7.26 10.94 6.50
CA LYS A 27 6.05 11.59 5.96
C LYS A 27 4.96 11.72 7.04
N THR A 28 4.08 12.72 6.91
CA THR A 28 2.93 12.89 7.80
C THR A 28 1.98 11.69 7.72
N ALA A 29 1.29 11.36 8.82
CA ALA A 29 0.47 10.16 8.92
C ALA A 29 -0.61 10.03 7.83
N ILE A 30 -1.24 11.14 7.43
CA ILE A 30 -2.25 11.17 6.37
C ILE A 30 -1.63 10.85 5.01
N ASN A 31 -0.42 11.34 4.74
CA ASN A 31 0.24 11.12 3.46
C ASN A 31 0.93 9.75 3.39
N ARG A 32 1.26 9.12 4.53
CA ARG A 32 1.89 7.80 4.59
C ARG A 32 1.09 6.72 3.87
N LEU A 33 -0.23 6.65 4.12
CA LEU A 33 -1.07 5.60 3.54
C LEU A 33 -1.21 5.77 2.02
N GLY A 34 -1.42 7.01 1.56
CA GLY A 34 -1.45 7.31 0.12
C GLY A 34 -0.13 6.98 -0.58
N ILE A 35 1.00 7.34 0.02
CA ILE A 35 2.33 7.04 -0.54
C ILE A 35 2.59 5.53 -0.55
N ALA A 36 2.21 4.80 0.50
CA ALA A 36 2.32 3.34 0.54
C ALA A 36 1.56 2.66 -0.60
N LEU A 37 0.31 3.08 -0.85
CA LEU A 37 -0.49 2.54 -1.95
C LEU A 37 0.12 2.87 -3.31
N LEU A 38 0.61 4.10 -3.51
CA LEU A 38 1.27 4.50 -4.76
C LEU A 38 2.57 3.72 -4.98
N LEU A 39 3.35 3.46 -3.94
CA LEU A 39 4.56 2.65 -4.00
C LEU A 39 4.24 1.21 -4.44
N LYS A 40 3.26 0.57 -3.79
CA LYS A 40 2.85 -0.80 -4.15
C LYS A 40 2.28 -0.89 -5.55
N TYR A 41 1.48 0.09 -5.95
CA TYR A 41 1.00 0.16 -7.32
C TYR A 41 2.18 0.25 -8.30
N PHE A 42 3.13 1.15 -8.06
CA PHE A 42 4.28 1.33 -8.94
C PHE A 42 5.17 0.08 -9.03
N GLN A 43 5.41 -0.61 -7.91
CA GLN A 43 6.18 -1.86 -7.91
C GLN A 43 5.52 -2.97 -8.72
N TYR A 44 4.18 -3.02 -8.71
CA TYR A 44 3.43 -4.07 -9.39
C TYR A 44 3.20 -3.75 -10.88
N GLU A 45 2.90 -2.50 -11.24
CA GLU A 45 2.55 -2.10 -12.62
C GLU A 45 3.70 -1.42 -13.38
N GLY A 46 4.74 -0.94 -12.70
CA GLY A 46 5.85 -0.20 -13.31
C GLY A 46 5.55 1.27 -13.66
N HIS A 47 4.35 1.77 -13.33
CA HIS A 47 3.96 3.18 -13.50
C HIS A 47 3.01 3.62 -12.38
N PHE A 48 2.70 4.91 -12.28
CA PHE A 48 1.71 5.42 -11.33
C PHE A 48 0.28 5.33 -11.89
N PRO A 49 -0.74 5.22 -11.03
CA PRO A 49 -2.13 5.25 -11.48
C PRO A 49 -2.50 6.62 -12.02
N THR A 50 -3.34 6.66 -13.04
CA THR A 50 -3.89 7.91 -13.58
C THR A 50 -5.20 8.33 -12.89
N SER A 51 -5.88 7.35 -12.26
CA SER A 51 -7.13 7.53 -11.54
C SER A 51 -7.15 6.73 -10.24
N LYS A 52 -7.88 7.25 -9.24
CA LYS A 52 -8.12 6.55 -7.96
C LYS A 52 -8.84 5.21 -8.14
N ALA A 53 -9.61 5.04 -9.22
CA ALA A 53 -10.35 3.81 -9.50
C ALA A 53 -9.42 2.62 -9.82
N GLU A 54 -8.17 2.88 -10.18
CA GLU A 54 -7.18 1.85 -10.50
C GLU A 54 -6.53 1.25 -9.24
N ILE A 55 -6.71 1.87 -8.08
CA ILE A 55 -6.23 1.35 -6.81
C ILE A 55 -7.23 0.32 -6.29
N SER A 56 -6.75 -0.90 -6.01
CA SER A 56 -7.60 -1.96 -5.45
C SER A 56 -8.14 -1.58 -4.07
N ARG A 57 -9.45 -1.80 -3.88
CA ARG A 57 -10.10 -1.66 -2.56
C ARG A 57 -9.54 -2.64 -1.53
N ASP A 58 -9.10 -3.82 -1.95
CA ASP A 58 -8.52 -4.82 -1.05
C ASP A 58 -7.18 -4.34 -0.50
N ALA A 59 -6.35 -3.74 -1.34
CA ALA A 59 -5.09 -3.15 -0.91
C ALA A 59 -5.27 -1.90 -0.05
N ILE A 60 -6.28 -1.06 -0.32
CA ILE A 60 -6.66 0.05 0.57
C ILE A 60 -7.00 -0.50 1.95
N ARG A 61 -7.84 -1.55 2.00
CA ARG A 61 -8.24 -2.18 3.26
C ARG A 61 -7.04 -2.75 4.01
N LEU A 62 -6.16 -3.48 3.32
CA LEU A 62 -4.92 -4.00 3.88
C LEU A 62 -4.07 -2.86 4.47
N ALA A 63 -3.81 -1.81 3.70
CA ALA A 63 -2.99 -0.68 4.16
C ALA A 63 -3.58 0.02 5.41
N VAL A 64 -4.90 0.15 5.49
CA VAL A 64 -5.58 0.70 6.68
C VAL A 64 -5.45 -0.23 7.89
N THR A 65 -5.64 -1.54 7.70
CA THR A 65 -5.48 -2.53 8.78
C THR A 65 -4.05 -2.54 9.32
N TYR A 66 -3.05 -2.53 8.44
CA TYR A 66 -1.63 -2.57 8.83
C TYR A 66 -1.16 -1.25 9.45
N ARG A 67 -1.75 -0.10 9.07
CA ARG A 67 -1.51 1.18 9.74
C ARG A 67 -1.73 1.09 11.26
N LEU A 68 -2.80 0.43 11.68
CA LEU A 68 -3.11 0.27 13.11
C LEU A 68 -2.11 -0.65 13.82
N LEU A 69 -1.53 -1.62 13.09
CA LEU A 69 -0.60 -2.60 13.67
C LEU A 69 0.85 -2.10 13.74
N ILE A 70 1.28 -1.27 12.78
CA ILE A 70 2.68 -0.89 12.60
C ILE A 70 2.99 0.51 13.11
N TRP A 71 2.04 1.46 13.04
CA TRP A 71 2.31 2.89 13.31
C TRP A 71 1.70 3.45 14.60
N GLU A 72 0.87 2.68 15.32
CA GLU A 72 0.38 3.04 16.66
C GLU A 72 1.16 2.36 17.80
N ARG A 73 2.34 1.81 17.49
CA ARG A 73 3.30 1.27 18.47
C ARG A 73 4.53 2.17 18.60
#